data_AF-A0A1Y1XPQ3-F1
#
_entry.id   AF-A0A1Y1XPQ3-F1
#
_cell.length_a   1.000
_cell.length_b   1.000
_cell.length_c   1.000
_cell.angle_alpha   90.00
_cell.angle_beta   90.00
_cell.angle_gamma   90.00
#
_symmetry.space_group_name_H-M   'P 1'
#
loop_
_entity.id
_entity.type
_entity.pdbx_description
1 polymer ?
#
loop_
_entity_poly.entity_id
_entity_poly.type
_entity_poly.pdbx_seq_one_letter_code
_entity_poly.pdbx_strand_id
1 'polypeptide(L)'
;MPRADQKHNLTVPEDSKQDILSTDDEQPPKIKLSPDSAVDSNQSSPRLGGSSHSPLPRDLGNQSTPLRSDAGEPSDNDIPAILLEADKPKPHRQPPRFEGDIYTPLWVRGVGKAKEGLCPLCKDRCLWLKIKTSAYWYHLNYQHGISSNTGRPFASPVETRIHAVTGLKEALCHKCGQWVAYESPRNSKSGNLEDAYWWRHAQKCHQ
;
A
#
# COMPACT_ATOMS: atom_id res chain seq x y z
N MET A 1 -82.68 -25.50 33.12
CA MET A 1 -81.36 -25.50 33.80
C MET A 1 -80.52 -26.61 33.21
N PRO A 2 -79.20 -26.44 33.05
CA PRO A 2 -78.46 -25.51 32.19
C PRO A 2 -77.62 -26.35 31.17
N ARG A 3 -76.71 -25.88 30.31
CA ARG A 3 -75.96 -24.63 30.15
C ARG A 3 -75.37 -24.64 28.72
N ALA A 4 -75.36 -23.48 28.07
CA ALA A 4 -74.67 -23.22 26.82
C ALA A 4 -73.14 -23.27 27.00
N ASP A 5 -72.41 -23.63 25.94
CA ASP A 5 -71.12 -23.00 25.62
C ASP A 5 -70.85 -23.14 24.11
N GLN A 6 -70.92 -21.99 23.43
CA GLN A 6 -70.63 -21.78 22.01
C GLN A 6 -69.11 -21.72 21.82
N LYS A 7 -68.59 -22.55 20.90
CA LYS A 7 -67.18 -22.55 20.50
C LYS A 7 -66.89 -21.32 19.66
N HIS A 8 -66.22 -20.34 20.25
CA HIS A 8 -65.55 -19.25 19.53
C HIS A 8 -64.22 -19.77 18.98
N ASN A 9 -64.09 -19.79 17.65
CA ASN A 9 -62.83 -20.06 16.97
C ASN A 9 -62.16 -18.70 16.70
N LEU A 10 -61.06 -18.43 17.42
CA LEU A 10 -60.24 -17.24 17.28
C LEU A 10 -59.26 -17.47 16.12
N THR A 11 -59.52 -16.84 14.98
CA THR A 11 -58.52 -16.68 13.92
C THR A 11 -57.62 -15.50 14.29
N VAL A 12 -56.36 -15.81 14.55
CA VAL A 12 -55.24 -14.88 14.73
C VAL A 12 -55.02 -14.03 13.46
N PRO A 13 -54.80 -12.71 13.58
CA PRO A 13 -54.32 -11.91 12.46
C PRO A 13 -52.81 -12.11 12.26
N GLU A 14 -52.41 -12.44 11.03
CA GLU A 14 -51.02 -12.42 10.56
C GLU A 14 -50.55 -10.97 10.45
N ASP A 15 -49.54 -10.63 11.26
CA ASP A 15 -48.77 -9.38 11.15
C ASP A 15 -47.30 -9.76 10.93
N SER A 16 -46.55 -8.89 10.26
CA SER A 16 -45.10 -8.98 9.97
C SER A 16 -44.65 -9.79 8.75
N LYS A 17 -44.73 -9.17 7.57
CA LYS A 17 -43.64 -9.27 6.59
C LYS A 17 -43.05 -7.89 6.36
N GLN A 18 -41.87 -7.73 6.93
CA GLN A 18 -41.03 -6.56 6.85
C GLN A 18 -40.56 -6.31 5.43
N ASP A 19 -40.68 -5.06 5.01
CA ASP A 19 -39.99 -4.46 3.88
C ASP A 19 -38.47 -4.60 4.07
N ILE A 20 -37.82 -5.43 3.26
CA ILE A 20 -36.38 -5.33 2.99
C ILE A 20 -36.22 -4.38 1.81
N LEU A 21 -36.40 -3.09 2.12
CA LEU A 21 -35.98 -2.00 1.27
C LEU A 21 -34.46 -1.92 1.34
N SER A 22 -33.82 -2.04 0.18
CA SER A 22 -32.41 -1.78 -0.08
C SER A 22 -31.93 -0.56 0.69
N THR A 23 -31.00 -0.76 1.63
CA THR A 23 -30.29 0.33 2.28
C THR A 23 -29.01 0.62 1.52
N ASP A 24 -28.74 1.91 1.44
CA ASP A 24 -27.93 2.56 0.46
C ASP A 24 -26.43 2.28 0.59
N ASP A 25 -25.80 2.42 -0.58
CA ASP A 25 -24.43 2.80 -0.89
C ASP A 25 -23.86 3.80 0.14
N GLU A 26 -23.34 3.29 1.26
CA GLU A 26 -22.65 4.12 2.26
C GLU A 26 -21.22 4.41 1.76
N GLN A 27 -21.11 5.40 0.86
CA GLN A 27 -19.86 6.10 0.59
C GLN A 27 -19.33 6.72 1.89
N PRO A 28 -18.05 6.50 2.27
CA PRO A 28 -17.48 7.17 3.43
C PRO A 28 -17.34 8.69 3.16
N PRO A 29 -17.52 9.53 4.21
CA PRO A 29 -17.77 10.96 4.05
C PRO A 29 -16.56 11.74 3.52
N LYS A 30 -16.85 12.60 2.54
CA LYS A 30 -15.95 13.61 1.97
C LYS A 30 -15.69 14.71 3.01
N ILE A 31 -14.49 14.72 3.61
CA ILE A 31 -14.04 15.84 4.44
C ILE A 31 -13.60 16.97 3.50
N LYS A 32 -14.30 18.10 3.61
CA LYS A 32 -14.01 19.35 2.88
C LYS A 32 -12.71 19.97 3.43
N LEU A 33 -11.71 20.12 2.57
CA LEU A 33 -10.54 20.98 2.81
C LEU A 33 -10.74 22.26 1.99
N SER A 34 -10.73 23.40 2.65
CA SER A 34 -10.59 24.74 2.06
C SER A 34 -9.96 25.66 3.12
N PRO A 35 -9.38 26.79 2.72
CA PRO A 35 -7.94 26.94 2.52
C PRO A 35 -7.38 27.94 3.54
N ASP A 36 -6.06 28.02 3.68
CA ASP A 36 -5.43 29.34 3.83
C ASP A 36 -3.89 29.31 3.76
N SER A 37 -3.41 30.44 3.22
CA SER A 37 -2.10 31.08 3.42
C SER A 37 -0.84 30.47 2.80
N ALA A 38 -0.48 31.10 1.69
CA ALA A 38 0.86 31.22 1.15
C ALA A 38 1.84 31.90 2.13
N VAL A 39 3.11 31.51 2.09
CA VAL A 39 4.24 32.42 2.28
C VAL A 39 5.42 31.97 1.39
N ASP A 40 5.82 32.92 0.55
CA ASP A 40 7.01 32.97 -0.28
C ASP A 40 8.26 33.21 0.59
N SER A 41 9.40 32.61 0.25
CA SER A 41 10.73 33.23 0.45
C SER A 41 11.83 32.49 -0.31
N ASN A 42 12.23 33.12 -1.41
CA ASN A 42 13.51 32.98 -2.10
C ASN A 42 14.72 33.36 -1.23
N GLN A 43 15.88 32.74 -1.52
CA GLN A 43 17.29 33.27 -1.53
C GLN A 43 18.27 32.08 -1.34
N SER A 44 19.01 31.55 -2.33
CA SER A 44 20.06 32.10 -3.22
C SER A 44 21.45 32.31 -2.58
N SER A 45 22.41 31.52 -3.10
CA SER A 45 23.86 31.81 -3.31
C SER A 45 24.88 31.39 -2.22
N PRO A 46 26.20 31.37 -2.51
CA PRO A 46 26.91 30.62 -3.57
C PRO A 46 28.21 29.96 -3.03
N ARG A 47 28.84 28.99 -3.74
CA ARG A 47 30.29 28.73 -3.61
C ARG A 47 30.94 28.32 -4.93
N LEU A 48 32.13 28.90 -5.13
CA LEU A 48 32.96 28.98 -6.33
C LEU A 48 34.03 27.87 -6.38
N GLY A 49 34.44 27.52 -7.60
CA GLY A 49 35.82 27.15 -8.01
C GLY A 49 36.36 25.77 -7.58
N GLY A 50 37.16 25.04 -8.35
CA GLY A 50 37.81 25.27 -9.65
C GLY A 50 38.65 24.05 -10.05
N SER A 51 38.85 23.94 -11.37
CA SER A 51 39.74 23.11 -12.21
C SER A 51 40.90 22.28 -11.61
N SER A 52 41.15 21.08 -12.17
CA SER A 52 42.20 20.84 -13.20
C SER A 52 42.58 19.34 -13.41
N HIS A 53 42.54 18.91 -14.68
CA HIS A 53 43.41 18.00 -15.46
C HIS A 53 44.78 17.57 -14.84
N SER A 54 45.46 16.44 -15.11
CA SER A 54 45.32 15.17 -15.87
C SER A 54 46.53 14.25 -15.42
N PRO A 55 47.19 13.37 -16.23
CA PRO A 55 47.00 11.91 -16.33
C PRO A 55 48.22 10.98 -16.02
N LEU A 56 47.93 9.68 -15.83
CA LEU A 56 48.66 8.39 -16.09
C LEU A 56 50.19 8.23 -15.90
N PRO A 57 50.67 7.01 -15.54
CA PRO A 57 51.06 5.98 -16.53
C PRO A 57 50.56 4.56 -16.19
N ARG A 58 50.04 3.79 -17.15
CA ARG A 58 50.72 2.77 -17.99
C ARG A 58 51.46 1.69 -17.19
N ASP A 59 50.87 0.50 -17.12
CA ASP A 59 51.65 -0.75 -17.22
C ASP A 59 50.88 -1.83 -17.99
N LEU A 60 51.65 -2.61 -18.74
CA LEU A 60 51.28 -3.56 -19.78
C LEU A 60 51.20 -4.96 -19.16
N GLY A 61 50.17 -5.74 -19.50
CA GLY A 61 50.06 -7.10 -18.95
C GLY A 61 48.97 -7.94 -19.59
N ASN A 62 49.13 -8.21 -20.88
CA ASN A 62 48.39 -9.17 -21.68
C ASN A 62 48.28 -10.55 -21.02
N GLN A 63 47.08 -11.03 -20.67
CA GLN A 63 46.73 -12.46 -20.67
C GLN A 63 45.26 -12.65 -21.04
N SER A 64 45.04 -13.00 -22.30
CA SER A 64 43.77 -13.49 -22.85
C SER A 64 43.43 -14.86 -22.26
N THR A 65 42.39 -14.91 -21.43
CA THR A 65 41.68 -16.15 -21.05
C THR A 65 40.34 -16.22 -21.78
N PRO A 66 40.04 -17.28 -22.56
CA PRO A 66 38.72 -17.46 -23.14
C PRO A 66 37.84 -18.17 -22.12
N LEU A 67 37.29 -17.43 -21.16
CA LEU A 67 36.18 -17.93 -20.35
C LEU A 67 34.88 -17.55 -21.04
N ARG A 68 34.44 -18.45 -21.92
CA ARG A 68 33.04 -18.54 -22.32
C ARG A 68 32.21 -18.86 -21.06
N SER A 69 31.81 -17.83 -20.33
CA SER A 69 30.60 -17.88 -19.53
C SER A 69 29.45 -17.44 -20.44
N ASP A 70 28.99 -18.36 -21.28
CA ASP A 70 27.67 -18.30 -21.91
C ASP A 70 26.64 -18.64 -20.81
N ALA A 71 26.61 -17.83 -19.76
CA ALA A 71 25.42 -17.64 -18.96
C ALA A 71 24.74 -16.48 -19.67
N GLY A 72 23.94 -16.81 -20.70
CA GLY A 72 23.08 -15.83 -21.33
C GLY A 72 22.38 -15.08 -20.21
N GLU A 73 22.68 -13.78 -20.07
CA GLU A 73 21.92 -12.94 -19.18
C GLU A 73 20.46 -13.13 -19.58
N PRO A 74 19.57 -13.50 -18.64
CA PRO A 74 18.16 -13.66 -18.97
C PRO A 74 17.75 -12.33 -19.59
N SER A 75 17.29 -12.40 -20.84
CA SER A 75 16.87 -11.19 -21.53
C SER A 75 15.83 -10.53 -20.64
N ASP A 76 15.82 -9.21 -20.56
CA ASP A 76 14.85 -8.47 -19.72
C ASP A 76 13.38 -8.82 -20.01
N ASN A 77 13.13 -9.60 -21.07
CA ASN A 77 11.83 -10.09 -21.55
C ASN A 77 11.46 -11.50 -21.07
N ASP A 78 12.32 -12.21 -20.35
CA ASP A 78 12.01 -13.55 -19.85
C ASP A 78 11.04 -13.46 -18.67
N ILE A 79 9.77 -13.79 -18.94
CA ILE A 79 8.71 -13.79 -17.93
C ILE A 79 8.83 -15.08 -17.11
N PRO A 80 9.02 -15.00 -15.78
CA PRO A 80 8.97 -16.18 -14.93
C PRO A 80 7.65 -16.93 -15.14
N ALA A 81 7.71 -18.24 -15.36
CA ALA A 81 6.51 -19.06 -15.61
C ALA A 81 5.44 -18.92 -14.52
N ILE A 82 5.87 -18.66 -13.27
CA ILE A 82 4.99 -18.40 -12.12
C ILE A 82 4.08 -17.17 -12.29
N LEU A 83 4.40 -16.26 -13.21
CA LEU A 83 3.63 -15.05 -13.48
C LEU A 83 2.66 -15.21 -14.67
N LEU A 84 2.73 -16.33 -15.39
CA LEU A 84 1.87 -16.60 -16.53
C LEU A 84 0.59 -17.30 -16.06
N GLU A 85 -0.55 -16.62 -16.28
CA GLU A 85 -1.89 -17.16 -16.09
C GLU A 85 -2.57 -17.27 -17.47
N ALA A 86 -3.12 -18.43 -17.82
CA ALA A 86 -3.58 -18.74 -19.20
C ALA A 86 -4.62 -17.75 -19.76
N ASP A 87 -5.54 -17.27 -18.91
CA ASP A 87 -6.61 -16.36 -19.30
C ASP A 87 -6.26 -14.86 -19.11
N LYS A 88 -5.02 -14.55 -18.73
CA LYS A 88 -4.59 -13.18 -18.44
C LYS A 88 -3.68 -12.63 -19.53
N PRO A 89 -3.70 -11.30 -19.75
CA PRO A 89 -2.74 -10.66 -20.65
C PRO A 89 -1.30 -10.95 -20.20
N LYS A 90 -0.41 -11.16 -21.17
CA LYS A 90 1.02 -11.40 -20.93
C LYS A 90 1.61 -10.25 -20.09
N PRO A 91 2.22 -10.54 -18.93
CA PRO A 91 2.95 -9.54 -18.16
C PRO A 91 4.08 -8.91 -18.97
N HIS A 92 4.42 -7.66 -18.66
CA HIS A 92 5.64 -7.03 -19.15
C HIS A 92 6.29 -6.23 -18.04
N ARG A 93 7.59 -6.00 -18.18
CA ARG A 93 8.34 -5.17 -17.24
C ARG A 93 8.20 -3.70 -17.60
N GLN A 94 8.20 -2.86 -16.57
CA GLN A 94 8.35 -1.41 -16.70
C GLN A 94 9.43 -0.94 -15.72
N PRO A 95 10.25 0.06 -16.08
CA PRO A 95 11.25 0.58 -15.17
C PRO A 95 10.61 1.29 -13.97
N PRO A 96 11.28 1.31 -12.81
CA PRO A 96 10.88 2.14 -11.68
C PRO A 96 10.95 3.63 -12.05
N ARG A 97 10.26 4.50 -11.30
CA ARG A 97 10.29 5.96 -11.55
C ARG A 97 11.67 6.57 -11.28
N PHE A 98 12.40 6.00 -10.31
CA PHE A 98 13.74 6.41 -9.89
C PHE A 98 14.41 5.25 -9.12
N GLU A 99 15.70 5.39 -8.84
CA GLU A 99 16.48 4.38 -8.11
C GLU A 99 15.94 4.14 -6.68
N GLY A 100 15.63 2.88 -6.36
CA GLY A 100 15.06 2.50 -5.07
C GLY A 100 13.55 2.77 -4.90
N ASP A 101 12.81 3.07 -5.98
CA ASP A 101 11.35 3.12 -5.96
C ASP A 101 10.75 1.72 -5.84
N ILE A 102 10.31 1.36 -4.63
CA ILE A 102 9.66 0.07 -4.33
C ILE A 102 8.14 0.13 -4.46
N TYR A 103 7.57 1.30 -4.81
CA TYR A 103 6.14 1.46 -5.05
C TYR A 103 5.75 1.15 -6.48
N THR A 104 6.57 1.52 -7.47
CA THR A 104 6.21 1.25 -8.87
C THR A 104 6.27 -0.25 -9.16
N PRO A 105 5.19 -0.87 -9.65
CA PRO A 105 5.20 -2.30 -9.96
C PRO A 105 6.18 -2.55 -11.10
N LEU A 106 7.18 -3.40 -10.89
CA LEU A 106 8.10 -3.83 -11.94
C LEU A 106 7.36 -4.60 -13.04
N TRP A 107 6.40 -5.43 -12.65
CA TRP A 107 5.59 -6.23 -13.55
C TRP A 107 4.17 -5.67 -13.64
N VAL A 108 3.72 -5.44 -14.86
CA VAL A 108 2.37 -4.94 -15.18
C VAL A 108 1.73 -5.80 -16.25
N ARG A 109 0.40 -5.91 -16.20
CA ARG A 109 -0.39 -6.60 -17.22
C ARG A 109 -1.72 -5.90 -17.46
N GLY A 110 -2.32 -6.19 -18.60
CA GLY A 110 -3.59 -5.60 -19.01
C GLY A 110 -3.49 -4.10 -19.31
N VAL A 111 -4.62 -3.52 -19.69
CA VAL A 111 -4.74 -2.12 -20.10
C VAL A 111 -6.02 -1.51 -19.53
N GLY A 112 -6.10 -0.18 -19.53
CA GLY A 112 -7.33 0.50 -19.12
C GLY A 112 -7.76 0.12 -17.70
N LYS A 113 -9.06 -0.19 -17.52
CA LYS A 113 -9.65 -0.58 -16.22
C LYS A 113 -9.14 -1.94 -15.71
N ALA A 114 -8.62 -2.79 -16.61
CA ALA A 114 -8.05 -4.09 -16.29
C ALA A 114 -6.53 -4.04 -16.05
N LYS A 115 -5.91 -2.84 -16.05
CA LYS A 115 -4.49 -2.71 -15.76
C LYS A 115 -4.20 -3.13 -14.31
N GLU A 116 -3.33 -4.12 -14.17
CA GLU A 116 -2.89 -4.69 -12.91
C GLU A 116 -1.38 -4.53 -12.74
N GLY A 117 -0.94 -4.36 -11.50
CA GLY A 117 0.47 -4.37 -11.10
C GLY A 117 0.73 -5.48 -10.11
N LEU A 118 1.86 -6.15 -10.25
CA LEU A 118 2.31 -7.15 -9.28
C LEU A 118 2.86 -6.46 -8.03
N CYS A 119 2.41 -6.88 -6.85
CA CYS A 119 3.01 -6.43 -5.60
C CYS A 119 4.44 -6.99 -5.45
N PRO A 120 5.48 -6.17 -5.24
CA PRO A 120 6.86 -6.65 -5.14
C PRO A 120 7.15 -7.39 -3.82
N LEU A 121 6.30 -7.22 -2.80
CA LEU A 121 6.49 -7.78 -1.46
C LEU A 121 5.70 -9.07 -1.21
N CYS A 122 4.59 -9.29 -1.92
CA CYS A 122 3.79 -10.52 -1.82
C CYS A 122 4.27 -11.58 -2.82
N LYS A 123 5.55 -11.97 -2.73
CA LYS A 123 6.21 -12.93 -3.65
C LYS A 123 5.63 -14.34 -3.54
N ASP A 124 5.19 -14.73 -2.36
CA ASP A 124 4.55 -16.01 -2.04
C ASP A 124 3.24 -16.23 -2.81
N ARG A 125 2.44 -15.17 -2.96
CA ARG A 125 1.13 -15.23 -3.61
C ARG A 125 1.11 -14.70 -5.04
N CYS A 126 2.22 -14.12 -5.52
CA CYS A 126 2.28 -13.40 -6.79
C CYS A 126 1.09 -12.46 -6.98
N LEU A 127 0.84 -11.61 -5.98
CA LEU A 127 -0.43 -10.87 -5.87
C LEU A 127 -0.53 -9.74 -6.91
N TRP A 128 -1.41 -9.93 -7.90
CA TRP A 128 -1.78 -8.93 -8.90
C TRP A 128 -2.94 -8.05 -8.40
N LEU A 129 -2.78 -6.73 -8.47
CA LEU A 129 -3.77 -5.78 -7.97
C LEU A 129 -4.11 -4.73 -9.02
N LYS A 130 -5.40 -4.38 -9.10
CA LYS A 130 -5.88 -3.36 -10.02
C LYS A 130 -5.30 -1.99 -9.68
N ILE A 131 -4.70 -1.35 -10.67
CA ILE A 131 -4.09 -0.02 -10.51
C ILE A 131 -5.16 1.08 -10.59
N LYS A 132 -6.04 1.03 -11.59
CA LYS A 132 -7.04 2.10 -11.84
C LYS A 132 -8.12 2.23 -10.76
N THR A 133 -8.39 1.17 -10.00
CA THR A 133 -9.36 1.19 -8.89
C THR A 133 -8.67 1.37 -7.54
N SER A 134 -7.41 1.82 -7.53
CA SER A 134 -6.61 2.06 -6.34
C SER A 134 -6.33 0.83 -5.46
N ALA A 135 -6.72 -0.39 -5.85
CA ALA A 135 -6.48 -1.59 -5.05
C ALA A 135 -4.97 -1.78 -4.78
N TYR A 136 -4.14 -1.56 -5.81
CA TYR A 136 -2.68 -1.55 -5.68
C TYR A 136 -2.19 -0.52 -4.65
N TRP A 137 -2.69 0.72 -4.73
CA TRP A 137 -2.32 1.80 -3.81
C TRP A 137 -2.67 1.47 -2.36
N TYR A 138 -3.91 1.05 -2.10
CA TYR A 138 -4.38 0.69 -0.75
C TYR A 138 -3.56 -0.45 -0.16
N HIS A 139 -3.26 -1.47 -0.96
CA HIS A 139 -2.44 -2.60 -0.53
C HIS A 139 -1.05 -2.16 -0.09
N LEU A 140 -0.32 -1.41 -0.93
CA LEU A 140 1.03 -0.99 -0.60
C LEU A 140 1.06 -0.02 0.60
N ASN A 141 0.11 0.90 0.70
CA ASN A 141 0.09 1.87 1.80
C ASN A 141 -0.26 1.22 3.14
N TYR A 142 -1.28 0.34 3.19
CA TYR A 142 -1.83 -0.13 4.46
C TYR A 142 -1.47 -1.57 4.83
N GLN A 143 -0.85 -2.34 3.92
CA GLN A 143 -0.36 -3.68 4.22
C GLN A 143 1.16 -3.80 4.16
N HIS A 144 1.83 -2.84 3.53
CA HIS A 144 3.28 -2.81 3.43
C HIS A 144 3.92 -1.50 3.89
N GLY A 145 3.11 -0.49 4.22
CA GLY A 145 3.61 0.80 4.66
C GLY A 145 4.46 1.53 3.61
N ILE A 146 4.18 1.38 2.31
CA ILE A 146 4.93 2.07 1.24
C ILE A 146 4.15 3.29 0.76
N SER A 147 4.80 4.45 0.74
CA SER A 147 4.23 5.69 0.21
C SER A 147 4.23 5.70 -1.31
N SER A 148 3.09 6.05 -1.89
CA SER A 148 2.97 6.29 -3.34
C SER A 148 3.80 7.48 -3.82
N ASN A 149 4.00 8.46 -2.94
CA ASN A 149 4.61 9.74 -3.30
C ASN A 149 6.14 9.60 -3.30
N THR A 150 6.70 9.02 -2.24
CA THR A 150 8.16 8.88 -2.09
C THR A 150 8.70 7.58 -2.67
N GLY A 151 7.83 6.62 -3.00
CA GLY A 151 8.20 5.29 -3.47
C GLY A 151 8.97 4.46 -2.45
N ARG A 152 8.95 4.85 -1.17
CA ARG A 152 9.73 4.27 -0.06
C ARG A 152 8.83 3.87 1.10
N PRO A 153 9.29 3.01 2.02
CA PRO A 153 8.57 2.73 3.25
C PRO A 153 8.34 4.01 4.07
N PHE A 154 7.22 4.05 4.79
CA PHE A 154 6.98 5.07 5.80
C PHE A 154 8.07 5.00 6.87
N ALA A 155 8.47 6.16 7.37
CA ALA A 155 9.41 6.23 8.47
C ALA A 155 8.90 5.44 9.68
N SER A 156 9.80 4.69 10.31
CA SER A 156 9.56 4.04 11.59
C SER A 156 9.29 5.11 12.67
N PRO A 157 8.55 4.74 13.74
CA PRO A 157 8.32 5.66 14.84
C PRO A 157 9.62 6.01 15.56
N VAL A 158 9.65 7.19 16.19
CA VAL A 158 10.80 7.65 16.99
C VAL A 158 10.96 6.78 18.24
N GLU A 159 9.82 6.48 18.86
CA GLU A 159 9.75 5.72 20.09
C GLU A 159 8.44 4.93 20.12
N THR A 160 8.45 3.78 20.80
CA THR A 160 7.24 2.99 21.05
C THR A 160 7.06 2.79 22.55
N ARG A 161 5.83 2.91 23.05
CA ARG A 161 5.48 2.71 24.46
C ARG A 161 4.27 1.80 24.61
N ILE A 162 4.13 1.16 25.77
CA ILE A 162 2.87 0.53 26.18
C ILE A 162 2.12 1.53 27.06
N HIS A 163 0.89 1.88 26.67
CA HIS A 163 0.08 2.83 27.42
C HIS A 163 -0.37 2.21 28.75
N ALA A 164 -0.01 2.82 29.88
CA ALA A 164 -0.14 2.20 31.21
C ALA A 164 -1.58 1.82 31.60
N VAL A 165 -2.58 2.58 31.12
CA VAL A 165 -3.99 2.37 31.47
C VAL A 165 -4.66 1.38 30.52
N THR A 166 -4.35 1.46 29.23
CA THR A 166 -5.06 0.67 28.19
C THR A 166 -4.29 -0.60 27.80
N GLY A 167 -3.01 -0.70 28.16
CA GLY A 167 -2.11 -1.78 27.75
C GLY A 167 -1.79 -1.80 26.25
N LEU A 168 -2.23 -0.80 25.49
CA LEU A 168 -2.03 -0.76 24.04
C LEU A 168 -0.66 -0.19 23.68
N LYS A 169 -0.04 -0.77 22.65
CA LYS A 169 1.19 -0.24 22.08
C LYS A 169 0.89 1.04 21.29
N GLU A 170 1.63 2.09 21.61
CA GLU A 170 1.60 3.39 20.94
C GLU A 170 2.98 3.73 20.40
N ALA A 171 3.02 4.62 19.41
CA ALA A 171 4.20 5.01 18.68
C ALA A 171 4.26 6.52 18.47
N LEU A 172 5.44 7.12 18.68
CA LEU A 172 5.67 8.55 18.58
C LEU A 172 5.99 8.97 17.14
N CYS A 173 5.19 9.88 16.60
CA CYS A 173 5.41 10.46 15.28
C CYS A 173 6.55 11.48 15.27
N HIS A 174 7.53 11.27 14.39
CA HIS A 174 8.65 12.20 14.20
C HIS A 174 8.22 13.56 13.62
N LYS A 175 7.11 13.60 12.86
CA LYS A 175 6.66 14.82 12.18
C LYS A 175 5.72 15.67 13.03
N CYS A 176 4.75 15.06 13.72
CA CYS A 176 3.76 15.80 14.52
C CYS A 176 3.93 15.66 16.04
N GLY A 177 4.86 14.81 16.52
CA GLY A 177 5.10 14.61 17.95
C GLY A 177 3.95 13.96 18.72
N GLN A 178 2.94 13.42 18.03
CA GLN A 178 1.79 12.76 18.66
C GLN A 178 2.09 11.28 18.89
N TRP A 179 1.59 10.75 20.01
CA TRP A 179 1.51 9.31 20.24
C TRP A 179 0.31 8.75 19.48
N VAL A 180 0.56 7.76 18.63
CA VAL A 180 -0.42 7.13 17.74
C VAL A 180 -0.55 5.67 18.13
N ALA A 181 -1.77 5.14 18.13
CA ALA A 181 -1.98 3.70 18.31
C ALA A 181 -1.19 2.90 17.26
N TYR A 182 -0.42 1.93 17.74
CA TYR A 182 0.29 0.98 16.89
C TYR A 182 -0.64 -0.19 16.57
N GLU A 183 -1.32 -0.72 17.59
CA GLU A 183 -2.21 -1.87 17.49
C GLU A 183 -3.70 -1.50 17.60
N SER A 184 -4.58 -2.41 17.19
CA SER A 184 -6.03 -2.23 17.33
C SER A 184 -6.49 -2.39 18.78
N PRO A 185 -7.27 -1.46 19.34
CA PRO A 185 -7.89 -1.62 20.67
C PRO A 185 -8.83 -2.82 20.78
N ARG A 186 -9.36 -3.30 19.64
CA ARG A 186 -10.40 -4.34 19.57
C ARG A 186 -9.88 -5.69 19.10
N ASN A 187 -8.61 -5.81 18.72
CA ASN A 187 -8.14 -7.01 18.02
C ASN A 187 -6.64 -7.30 18.19
N SER A 188 -6.14 -7.25 19.42
CA SER A 188 -4.76 -7.64 19.79
C SER A 188 -4.44 -9.14 19.58
N LYS A 189 -5.40 -9.94 19.09
CA LYS A 189 -5.24 -11.39 18.81
C LYS A 189 -5.38 -11.78 17.34
N SER A 190 -5.85 -10.88 16.47
CA SER A 190 -5.86 -11.16 15.04
C SER A 190 -4.54 -10.69 14.46
N GLY A 191 -3.74 -11.57 13.87
CA GLY A 191 -2.45 -11.28 13.23
C GLY A 191 -2.52 -10.36 12.00
N ASN A 192 -3.52 -9.48 11.92
CA ASN A 192 -3.67 -8.48 10.90
C ASN A 192 -2.87 -7.23 11.29
N LEU A 193 -1.58 -7.30 10.93
CA LEU A 193 -0.68 -6.17 10.72
C LEU A 193 -0.55 -5.24 11.92
N GLU A 194 0.38 -5.57 12.81
CA GLU A 194 0.77 -4.76 13.99
C GLU A 194 1.06 -3.29 13.64
N ASP A 195 1.33 -2.97 12.36
CA ASP A 195 1.73 -1.64 11.90
C ASP A 195 0.61 -0.89 11.13
N ALA A 196 -0.56 -1.49 10.93
CA ALA A 196 -1.57 -0.92 10.03
C ALA A 196 -2.11 0.45 10.50
N TYR A 197 -2.22 0.66 11.83
CA TYR A 197 -2.64 1.95 12.38
C TYR A 197 -1.56 3.02 12.22
N TRP A 198 -0.30 2.62 12.45
CA TRP A 198 0.85 3.48 12.19
C TRP A 198 0.89 3.93 10.73
N TRP A 199 0.76 3.01 9.78
CA TRP A 199 0.78 3.37 8.36
C TRP A 199 -0.39 4.26 7.93
N ARG A 200 -1.57 4.11 8.54
CA ARG A 200 -2.70 5.03 8.31
C ARG A 200 -2.40 6.45 8.77
N HIS A 201 -1.71 6.60 9.91
CA HIS A 201 -1.24 7.89 10.37
C HIS A 201 -0.14 8.43 9.45
N ALA A 202 0.88 7.63 9.17
CA ALA A 202 2.01 7.99 8.34
C ALA A 202 1.59 8.45 6.94
N GLN A 203 0.61 7.78 6.33
CA GLN A 203 0.06 8.20 5.03
C GLN A 203 -0.42 9.64 5.11
N LYS A 204 -1.18 10.02 6.15
CA LYS A 204 -1.77 11.37 6.25
C LYS A 204 -0.76 12.40 6.74
N CYS A 205 0.14 11.99 7.64
CA CYS A 205 1.05 12.89 8.32
C CYS A 205 2.33 13.10 7.52
N HIS A 206 3.00 12.05 7.03
CA HIS A 206 4.34 12.11 6.43
C HIS A 206 4.36 12.56 4.96
N GLN A 207 3.26 13.11 4.44
CA GLN A 207 3.20 13.70 3.09
C GLN A 207 4.06 14.95 2.96
#